data_AF-A0A2I0XHB0-F1
#
_entry.id   AF-A0A2I0XHB0-F1
#
_cell.length_a   1.000
_cell.length_b   1.000
_cell.length_c   1.000
_cell.angle_alpha   90.00
_cell.angle_beta   90.00
_cell.angle_gamma   90.00
#
_symmetry.space_group_name_H-M   'P 1'
#
loop_
_entity.id
_entity.type
_entity.pdbx_description
1 polymer ?
#
loop_
_entity_poly.entity_id
_entity_poly.type
_entity_poly.pdbx_seq_one_letter_code
_entity_poly.pdbx_strand_id
1 'polypeptide(L)'
;MAFEIEYEALVNIADDPQNVLSQIRRIITLEDPYQGSTEEQNRAYRDLERLACDQIKNMFEYMNDYKVLATKSGRMYISSKLSEKFFKKMPPLLGEEVEKAFKERHPGNTVGVLPRIKLTYQYLGDLCKKAAIQRGIKDLSICRKIPVPGYYNHHKKYGLRKSKNYKGKPHDSHV
;
A
#
# COMPACT_ATOMS: atom_id res chain seq x y z
N MET A 1 -14.68 47.74 -31.12
CA MET A 1 -13.34 47.38 -31.65
C MET A 1 -13.16 45.87 -31.56
N ALA A 2 -12.30 45.24 -32.38
CA ALA A 2 -12.05 43.80 -32.22
C ALA A 2 -11.22 43.60 -30.92
N PHE A 3 -11.68 42.69 -30.05
CA PHE A 3 -11.02 42.29 -28.78
C PHE A 3 -11.17 43.22 -27.56
N GLU A 4 -12.26 43.98 -27.43
CA GLU A 4 -12.55 44.83 -26.24
C GLU A 4 -12.58 44.03 -24.92
N ILE A 5 -13.21 42.85 -24.92
CA ILE A 5 -13.35 42.00 -23.73
C ILE A 5 -11.98 41.49 -23.23
N GLU A 6 -11.08 41.16 -24.15
CA GLU A 6 -9.75 40.66 -23.83
C GLU A 6 -8.84 41.80 -23.32
N TYR A 7 -9.03 43.01 -23.85
CA TYR A 7 -8.38 44.22 -23.36
C TYR A 7 -8.82 44.57 -21.94
N GLU A 8 -10.12 44.57 -21.65
CA GLU A 8 -10.63 44.82 -20.29
C GLU A 8 -10.16 43.74 -19.31
N ALA A 9 -10.12 42.47 -19.73
CA ALA A 9 -9.56 41.38 -18.92
C ALA A 9 -8.06 41.57 -18.65
N LEU A 10 -7.30 42.14 -19.58
CA LEU A 10 -5.90 42.49 -19.35
C LEU A 10 -5.75 43.61 -18.32
N VAL A 11 -6.54 44.68 -18.45
CA VAL A 11 -6.51 45.82 -17.51
C VAL A 11 -6.87 45.38 -16.09
N ASN A 12 -7.87 44.52 -15.93
CA ASN A 12 -8.30 44.02 -14.62
C ASN A 12 -7.26 43.15 -13.90
N ILE A 13 -6.29 42.61 -14.62
CA ILE A 13 -5.29 41.69 -14.08
C ILE A 13 -3.88 42.33 -14.09
N ALA A 14 -3.75 43.55 -14.65
CA ALA A 14 -2.48 44.25 -14.86
C ALA A 14 -1.80 44.77 -13.57
N ASP A 15 -2.51 44.79 -12.43
CA ASP A 15 -1.93 45.22 -11.14
C ASP A 15 -0.79 44.29 -10.67
N ASP A 16 -0.78 43.02 -11.08
CA ASP A 16 0.32 42.09 -10.82
C ASP A 16 1.10 41.80 -12.13
N PRO A 17 2.38 42.20 -12.21
CA PRO A 17 3.20 41.93 -13.40
C PRO A 17 3.35 40.43 -13.70
N GLN A 18 3.15 39.52 -12.73
CA GLN A 18 3.15 38.09 -12.99
C GLN A 18 2.00 37.67 -13.89
N ASN A 19 0.83 38.29 -13.73
CA ASN A 19 -0.34 37.92 -14.51
C ASN A 19 -0.25 38.39 -15.97
N VAL A 20 0.33 39.57 -16.21
CA VAL A 20 0.63 40.06 -17.57
C VAL A 20 1.61 39.12 -18.27
N LEU A 21 2.66 38.71 -17.56
CA LEU A 21 3.62 37.71 -18.05
C LEU A 21 2.94 36.36 -18.35
N SER A 22 1.99 35.94 -17.52
CA SER A 22 1.17 34.74 -17.72
C SER A 22 0.36 34.82 -19.01
N GLN A 23 -0.30 35.95 -19.27
CA GLN A 23 -1.07 36.15 -20.48
C GLN A 23 -0.18 36.21 -21.73
N ILE A 24 0.95 36.90 -21.68
CA ILE A 24 1.92 36.96 -22.79
C ILE A 24 2.45 35.57 -23.11
N ARG A 25 2.79 34.76 -22.08
CA ARG A 25 3.17 33.36 -22.28
C ARG A 25 2.05 32.56 -22.91
N ARG A 26 0.82 32.68 -22.43
CA ARG A 26 -0.33 32.02 -23.05
C ARG A 26 -0.54 32.42 -24.51
N ILE A 27 -0.26 33.66 -24.91
CA ILE A 27 -0.38 34.08 -26.31
C ILE A 27 0.76 33.50 -27.17
N ILE A 28 1.99 33.47 -26.64
CA ILE A 28 3.19 33.05 -27.39
C ILE A 28 3.36 31.53 -27.43
N THR A 29 3.26 30.88 -26.26
CA THR A 29 3.51 29.45 -26.09
C THR A 29 2.24 28.63 -25.97
N LEU A 30 1.05 29.27 -25.91
CA LEU A 30 -0.24 28.60 -25.64
C LEU A 30 -0.28 27.87 -24.30
N GLU A 31 0.69 28.13 -23.43
CA GLU A 31 0.86 27.46 -22.15
C GLU A 31 0.95 28.48 -21.02
N ASP A 32 0.30 28.18 -19.92
CA ASP A 32 0.40 28.94 -18.68
C ASP A 32 0.92 28.03 -17.55
N PRO A 33 2.21 28.16 -17.18
CA PRO A 33 2.81 27.41 -16.09
C PRO A 33 2.23 27.72 -14.71
N TYR A 34 1.70 28.93 -14.52
CA TYR A 34 1.17 29.41 -13.24
C TYR A 34 -0.23 28.85 -12.97
N GLN A 35 -1.05 28.74 -14.02
CA GLN A 35 -2.39 28.14 -13.94
C GLN A 35 -2.41 26.61 -14.08
N GLY A 36 -1.25 25.96 -14.25
CA GLY A 36 -1.16 24.50 -14.28
C GLY A 36 -1.73 23.86 -15.57
N SER A 37 -1.63 24.58 -16.68
CA SER A 37 -2.13 24.16 -17.99
C SER A 37 -0.98 24.10 -19.01
N THR A 38 0.09 23.38 -18.68
CA THR A 38 1.13 23.05 -19.66
C THR A 38 0.82 21.70 -20.32
N GLU A 39 1.25 21.52 -21.57
CA GLU A 39 1.09 20.25 -22.26
C GLU A 39 1.84 19.13 -21.53
N GLU A 40 2.99 19.45 -20.94
CA GLU A 40 3.79 18.52 -20.13
C GLU A 40 3.02 18.00 -18.90
N GLN A 41 2.34 18.89 -18.15
CA GLN A 41 1.52 18.49 -17.00
C GLN A 41 0.36 17.59 -17.41
N ASN A 42 -0.27 17.90 -18.55
CA ASN A 42 -1.36 17.10 -19.10
C ASN A 42 -0.88 15.73 -19.58
N ARG A 43 0.29 15.64 -20.22
CA ARG A 43 0.92 14.36 -20.59
C ARG A 43 1.24 13.54 -19.34
N ALA A 44 1.86 14.15 -18.33
CA ALA A 44 2.17 13.47 -17.06
C ALA A 44 0.90 12.93 -16.37
N TYR A 45 -0.20 13.69 -16.40
CA TYR A 45 -1.48 13.24 -15.85
C TYR A 45 -2.05 12.04 -16.63
N ARG A 46 -1.96 12.03 -17.97
CA ARG A 46 -2.39 10.89 -18.80
C ARG A 46 -1.53 9.65 -18.54
N ASP A 47 -0.22 9.81 -18.41
CA ASP A 47 0.68 8.70 -18.10
C ASP A 47 0.44 8.17 -16.69
N LEU A 48 0.13 9.04 -15.73
CA LEU A 48 -0.33 8.63 -14.41
C LEU A 48 -1.62 7.81 -14.50
N GLU A 49 -2.57 8.20 -15.36
CA GLU A 49 -3.80 7.44 -15.57
C GLU A 49 -3.57 6.08 -16.22
N ARG A 50 -2.52 5.91 -17.01
CA ARG A 50 -2.11 4.62 -17.60
C ARG A 50 -1.32 3.74 -16.61
N LEU A 51 -0.57 4.35 -15.69
CA LEU A 51 0.26 3.63 -14.73
C LEU A 51 -0.58 2.67 -13.85
N ALA A 52 -0.28 1.38 -13.88
CA ALA A 52 -0.88 0.37 -13.02
C ALA A 52 0.20 -0.60 -12.55
N CYS A 53 0.01 -1.21 -11.39
CA CYS A 53 0.93 -2.18 -10.83
C CYS A 53 0.23 -3.53 -10.71
N ASP A 54 0.57 -4.47 -11.60
CA ASP A 54 -0.02 -5.81 -11.60
C ASP A 54 0.68 -6.75 -10.60
N GLN A 55 1.98 -6.55 -10.39
CA GLN A 55 2.84 -7.45 -9.62
C GLN A 55 3.45 -6.74 -8.41
N ILE A 56 3.37 -7.38 -7.24
CA ILE A 56 3.94 -6.86 -5.98
C ILE A 56 5.46 -6.61 -6.10
N LYS A 57 6.16 -7.36 -6.97
CA LYS A 57 7.60 -7.19 -7.22
C LYS A 57 7.95 -5.77 -7.71
N ASN A 58 7.07 -5.16 -8.51
CA ASN A 58 7.31 -3.86 -9.14
C ASN A 58 6.72 -2.71 -8.30
N MET A 59 6.37 -2.97 -7.04
CA MET A 59 5.70 -2.00 -6.19
C MET A 59 6.56 -0.77 -5.90
N PHE A 60 7.88 -0.95 -5.74
CA PHE A 60 8.79 0.18 -5.50
C PHE A 60 8.94 1.07 -6.74
N GLU A 61 9.04 0.48 -7.93
CA GLU A 61 9.06 1.19 -9.20
C GLU A 61 7.75 1.96 -9.39
N TYR A 62 6.62 1.27 -9.22
CA TYR A 62 5.30 1.89 -9.25
C TYR A 62 5.18 3.09 -8.31
N MET A 63 5.59 2.96 -7.05
CA MET A 63 5.52 4.07 -6.08
C MET A 63 6.39 5.25 -6.48
N ASN A 64 7.58 5.00 -7.02
CA ASN A 64 8.48 6.05 -7.50
C ASN A 64 7.93 6.74 -8.75
N ASP A 65 7.46 5.98 -9.73
CA ASP A 65 6.87 6.51 -10.96
C ASP A 65 5.60 7.29 -10.64
N TYR A 66 4.75 6.77 -9.76
CA TYR A 66 3.54 7.45 -9.31
C TYR A 66 3.89 8.76 -8.61
N LYS A 67 4.91 8.78 -7.74
CA LYS A 67 5.41 9.99 -7.10
C LYS A 67 5.87 11.02 -8.13
N VAL A 68 6.72 10.61 -9.08
CA VAL A 68 7.28 11.51 -10.10
C VAL A 68 6.17 12.07 -10.98
N LEU A 69 5.29 11.22 -11.52
CA LEU A 69 4.18 11.66 -12.38
C LEU A 69 3.18 12.55 -11.61
N ALA A 70 2.88 12.23 -10.35
CA ALA A 70 2.02 13.05 -9.52
C ALA A 70 2.63 14.44 -9.27
N THR A 71 3.95 14.50 -9.01
CA THR A 71 4.68 15.78 -8.86
C THR A 71 4.70 16.59 -10.15
N LYS A 72 5.04 15.95 -11.28
CA LYS A 72 5.07 16.59 -12.60
C LYS A 72 3.71 17.12 -13.02
N SER A 73 2.63 16.42 -12.70
CA SER A 73 1.28 16.87 -13.04
C SER A 73 0.82 18.11 -12.28
N GLY A 74 1.48 18.49 -11.18
CA GLY A 74 1.08 19.59 -10.29
C GLY A 74 -0.22 19.35 -9.50
N ARG A 75 -0.92 18.23 -9.73
CA ARG A 75 -2.27 17.96 -9.20
C ARG A 75 -2.31 17.13 -7.91
N MET A 76 -1.14 16.80 -7.34
CA MET A 76 -1.08 15.86 -6.21
C MET A 76 -1.80 16.35 -4.94
N TYR A 77 -1.90 17.67 -4.75
CA TYR A 77 -2.50 18.31 -3.57
C TYR A 77 -3.84 19.00 -3.87
N ILE A 78 -4.29 18.97 -5.13
CA ILE A 78 -5.49 19.71 -5.55
C ILE A 78 -6.74 18.85 -5.36
N SER A 79 -6.66 17.55 -5.66
CA SER A 79 -7.83 16.66 -5.65
C SER A 79 -7.57 15.35 -4.90
N SER A 80 -8.62 14.81 -4.26
CA SER A 80 -8.59 13.48 -3.65
C SER A 80 -8.49 12.35 -4.69
N LYS A 81 -8.90 12.63 -5.94
CA LYS A 81 -8.96 11.64 -7.03
C LYS A 81 -7.66 10.90 -7.26
N LEU A 82 -6.52 11.59 -7.30
CA LEU A 82 -5.21 10.95 -7.45
C LEU A 82 -4.89 10.11 -6.20
N SER A 83 -5.16 10.66 -5.04
CA SER A 83 -4.91 10.00 -3.76
C SER A 83 -5.68 8.68 -3.60
N GLU A 84 -6.92 8.61 -4.07
CA GLU A 84 -7.73 7.39 -4.09
C GLU A 84 -7.30 6.41 -5.20
N LYS A 85 -6.99 6.94 -6.39
CA LYS A 85 -6.52 6.13 -7.52
C LYS A 85 -5.22 5.39 -7.21
N PHE A 86 -4.36 5.94 -6.34
CA PHE A 86 -3.10 5.31 -5.94
C PHE A 86 -3.30 3.89 -5.41
N PHE A 87 -4.29 3.66 -4.53
CA PHE A 87 -4.57 2.34 -3.97
C PHE A 87 -5.26 1.42 -4.99
N LYS A 88 -6.20 1.95 -5.78
CA LYS A 88 -6.91 1.18 -6.83
C LYS A 88 -5.99 0.65 -7.93
N LYS A 89 -4.85 1.31 -8.16
CA LYS A 89 -3.84 0.93 -9.15
C LYS A 89 -2.79 -0.04 -8.61
N MET A 90 -2.84 -0.39 -7.32
CA MET A 90 -2.02 -1.46 -6.75
C MET A 90 -2.64 -2.84 -7.03
N PRO A 91 -1.87 -3.93 -6.87
CA PRO A 91 -2.42 -5.27 -6.88
C PRO A 91 -3.55 -5.39 -5.85
N PRO A 92 -4.70 -6.01 -6.21
CA PRO A 92 -5.93 -5.94 -5.41
C PRO A 92 -5.78 -6.49 -3.99
N LEU A 93 -4.98 -7.55 -3.82
CA LEU A 93 -4.68 -8.12 -2.50
C LEU A 93 -4.00 -7.12 -1.55
N LEU A 94 -3.13 -6.26 -2.07
CA LEU A 94 -2.39 -5.31 -1.26
C LEU A 94 -3.11 -3.95 -1.16
N GLY A 95 -3.69 -3.48 -2.26
CA GLY A 95 -4.31 -2.17 -2.36
C GLY A 95 -5.42 -1.97 -1.32
N GLU A 96 -6.31 -2.95 -1.18
CA GLU A 96 -7.42 -2.88 -0.21
C GLU A 96 -6.93 -2.89 1.25
N GLU A 97 -5.94 -3.72 1.57
CA GLU A 97 -5.37 -3.78 2.92
C GLU A 97 -4.66 -2.48 3.30
N VAL A 98 -3.84 -1.95 2.39
CA VAL A 98 -3.11 -0.70 2.63
C VAL A 98 -4.07 0.49 2.70
N GLU A 99 -5.13 0.51 1.90
CA GLU A 99 -6.14 1.56 1.98
C GLU A 99 -6.85 1.57 3.34
N LYS A 100 -7.21 0.39 3.86
CA LYS A 100 -7.80 0.25 5.20
C LYS A 100 -6.83 0.72 6.27
N ALA A 101 -5.58 0.25 6.24
CA ALA A 101 -4.53 0.66 7.17
C ALA A 101 -4.26 2.17 7.12
N PHE A 102 -4.36 2.79 5.94
CA PHE A 102 -4.20 4.23 5.78
C PHE A 102 -5.34 5.01 6.44
N LYS A 103 -6.59 4.59 6.21
CA LYS A 103 -7.77 5.23 6.81
C LYS A 103 -7.78 5.12 8.33
N GLU A 104 -7.32 4.00 8.87
CA GLU A 104 -7.19 3.79 10.32
C GLU A 104 -6.10 4.67 10.95
N ARG A 105 -4.92 4.78 10.32
CA ARG A 105 -3.80 5.54 10.87
C ARG A 105 -3.93 7.04 10.68
N HIS A 106 -4.62 7.49 9.63
CA HIS A 106 -4.76 8.90 9.26
C HIS A 106 -6.23 9.27 9.02
N PRO A 107 -7.07 9.30 10.07
CA PRO A 107 -8.46 9.74 9.93
C PRO A 107 -8.50 11.20 9.47
N GLY A 108 -9.34 11.50 8.47
CA GLY A 108 -9.53 12.85 7.93
C GLY A 108 -8.58 13.27 6.81
N ASN A 109 -7.54 12.50 6.49
CA ASN A 109 -6.65 12.83 5.37
C ASN A 109 -7.22 12.37 4.01
N THR A 110 -7.92 13.27 3.33
CA THR A 110 -8.50 13.02 2.00
C THR A 110 -7.51 13.27 0.85
N VAL A 111 -6.53 14.17 1.03
CA VAL A 111 -5.65 14.64 -0.05
C VAL A 111 -4.17 14.47 0.33
N GLY A 112 -3.42 13.77 -0.51
CA GLY A 112 -1.97 13.68 -0.41
C GLY A 112 -1.44 12.33 -0.87
N VAL A 113 -0.73 12.33 -1.99
CA VAL A 113 -0.12 11.12 -2.56
C VAL A 113 1.11 10.68 -1.74
N LEU A 114 1.97 11.62 -1.33
CA LEU A 114 3.22 11.28 -0.63
C LEU A 114 3.02 10.58 0.72
N PRO A 115 2.07 10.99 1.59
CA PRO A 115 1.79 10.25 2.83
C PRO A 115 1.36 8.81 2.57
N ARG A 116 0.57 8.58 1.50
CA ARG A 116 0.10 7.24 1.11
C ARG A 116 1.26 6.37 0.65
N ILE A 117 2.15 6.92 -0.18
CA ILE A 117 3.39 6.25 -0.60
C ILE A 117 4.24 5.91 0.63
N LYS A 118 4.50 6.88 1.52
CA LYS A 118 5.29 6.66 2.74
C LYS A 118 4.72 5.55 3.62
N LEU A 119 3.41 5.53 3.82
CA LEU A 119 2.76 4.45 4.58
C LEU A 119 2.94 3.11 3.89
N THR A 120 2.78 3.05 2.56
CA THR A 120 2.93 1.81 1.79
C THR A 120 4.34 1.24 1.93
N TYR A 121 5.38 2.09 1.88
CA TYR A 121 6.76 1.67 2.18
C TYR A 121 6.90 1.04 3.57
N GLN A 122 6.32 1.67 4.60
CA GLN A 122 6.36 1.14 5.97
C GLN A 122 5.61 -0.18 6.09
N TYR A 123 4.42 -0.27 5.47
CA TYR A 123 3.59 -1.46 5.47
C TYR A 123 4.29 -2.66 4.82
N LEU A 124 4.90 -2.46 3.66
CA LEU A 124 5.71 -3.48 2.99
C LEU A 124 6.92 -3.90 3.84
N GLY A 125 7.58 -2.94 4.49
CA GLY A 125 8.67 -3.22 5.42
C GLY A 125 8.23 -4.13 6.58
N ASP A 126 7.06 -3.88 7.15
CA ASP A 126 6.51 -4.70 8.24
C ASP A 126 6.04 -6.08 7.77
N LEU A 127 5.50 -6.18 6.55
CA LEU A 127 5.21 -7.48 5.92
C LEU A 127 6.47 -8.31 5.72
N CYS A 128 7.56 -7.70 5.24
CA CYS A 128 8.85 -8.37 5.09
C CYS A 128 9.41 -8.87 6.43
N LYS A 129 9.27 -8.10 7.51
CA LYS A 129 9.64 -8.54 8.87
C LYS A 129 8.79 -9.73 9.32
N LYS A 130 7.47 -9.68 9.14
CA LYS A 130 6.56 -10.79 9.46
C LYS A 130 6.92 -12.05 8.67
N ALA A 131 7.24 -11.91 7.39
CA ALA A 131 7.66 -13.03 6.55
C ALA A 131 9.01 -13.62 7.00
N ALA A 132 9.96 -12.79 7.43
CA ALA A 132 11.22 -13.28 8.01
C ALA A 132 10.99 -14.07 9.30
N ILE A 133 10.11 -13.57 10.19
CA ILE A 133 9.71 -14.29 11.41
C ILE A 133 9.05 -15.63 11.07
N GLN A 134 8.11 -15.65 10.12
CA GLN A 134 7.45 -16.89 9.68
C GLN A 134 8.44 -17.92 9.11
N ARG A 135 9.44 -17.49 8.33
CA ARG A 135 10.51 -18.37 7.85
C ARG A 135 11.35 -18.93 9.01
N GLY A 136 11.65 -18.11 10.03
CA GLY A 136 12.36 -18.56 11.22
C GLY A 136 11.56 -19.56 12.07
N ILE A 137 10.23 -19.40 12.15
CA ILE A 137 9.35 -20.30 12.89
C ILE A 137 9.04 -21.60 12.10
N LYS A 138 9.34 -21.66 10.81
CA LYS A 138 9.07 -22.83 9.94
C LYS A 138 9.65 -24.15 10.48
N ASP A 139 10.75 -24.08 11.23
CA ASP A 139 11.36 -25.25 11.85
C ASP A 139 10.50 -25.85 12.99
N LEU A 140 9.45 -25.17 13.44
CA LEU A 140 8.42 -25.58 14.42
C LEU A 140 8.98 -26.14 15.74
N SER A 141 10.28 -26.06 15.96
CA SER A 141 11.00 -26.51 17.16
C SER A 141 10.55 -25.76 18.41
N ILE A 142 10.14 -24.50 18.25
CA ILE A 142 9.48 -23.69 19.28
C ILE A 142 8.05 -24.18 19.54
N CYS A 143 7.28 -24.52 18.49
CA CYS A 143 5.91 -25.00 18.63
C CYS A 143 5.81 -26.32 19.41
N ARG A 144 6.87 -27.14 19.43
CA ARG A 144 6.96 -28.35 20.27
C ARG A 144 6.84 -28.05 21.78
N LYS A 145 7.19 -26.84 22.22
CA LYS A 145 7.12 -26.42 23.63
C LYS A 145 5.84 -25.67 23.99
N ILE A 146 5.02 -25.31 22.99
CA ILE A 146 3.75 -24.60 23.21
C ILE A 146 2.64 -25.64 23.24
N PRO A 147 2.00 -25.90 24.40
CA PRO A 147 0.88 -26.84 24.45
C PRO A 147 -0.30 -26.25 23.67
N VAL A 148 -0.60 -26.84 22.51
CA VAL A 148 -1.78 -26.48 21.72
C VAL A 148 -3.03 -27.08 22.40
N PRO A 149 -4.00 -26.26 22.85
CA PRO A 149 -5.20 -26.75 23.50
C PRO A 149 -5.95 -27.74 22.59
N GLY A 150 -6.21 -28.95 23.10
CA GLY A 150 -6.95 -29.99 22.38
C GLY A 150 -6.14 -30.86 21.39
N TYR A 151 -4.89 -30.52 21.07
CA TYR A 151 -4.06 -31.31 20.14
C TYR A 151 -3.34 -32.47 20.84
N TYR A 152 -2.88 -32.25 22.08
CA TYR A 152 -2.21 -33.27 22.89
C TYR A 152 -3.20 -33.99 23.81
N ASN A 153 -4.18 -34.68 23.25
CA ASN A 153 -4.95 -35.68 23.99
C ASN A 153 -4.07 -36.92 24.22
N HIS A 154 -3.10 -36.81 25.14
CA HIS A 154 -2.52 -37.98 25.78
C HIS A 154 -3.59 -38.57 26.71
N HIS A 155 -4.57 -39.26 26.14
CA HIS A 155 -5.31 -40.24 26.91
C HIS A 155 -4.27 -41.18 27.51
N LYS A 156 -4.08 -41.11 28.84
CA LYS A 156 -3.33 -42.14 29.55
C LYS A 156 -4.05 -43.45 29.25
N LYS A 157 -3.49 -44.27 28.35
CA LYS A 157 -3.88 -45.68 28.26
C LYS A 157 -3.46 -46.28 29.59
N TYR A 158 -4.39 -46.30 30.55
CA TYR A 158 -4.30 -47.17 31.70
C TYR A 158 -4.38 -48.60 31.16
N GLY A 159 -3.25 -49.10 30.67
CA GLY A 159 -3.12 -50.51 30.33
C GLY A 159 -3.40 -51.29 31.61
N LEU A 160 -4.32 -52.27 31.54
CA LEU A 160 -4.55 -53.19 32.65
C LEU A 160 -3.19 -53.71 33.13
N ARG A 161 -2.90 -53.53 34.42
CA ARG A 161 -1.67 -54.03 35.03
C ARG A 161 -1.71 -55.55 34.96
N LYS A 162 -1.04 -56.16 33.98
CA LYS A 162 -0.91 -57.62 33.92
C LYS A 162 -0.10 -58.07 35.14
N SER A 163 -0.69 -58.88 36.01
CA SER A 163 0.01 -59.44 37.17
C SER A 163 1.20 -60.26 36.68
N LYS A 164 2.41 -59.97 37.15
CA LYS A 164 3.62 -60.73 36.78
C LYS A 164 3.67 -62.12 37.42
N ASN A 165 2.88 -62.36 38.46
CA ASN A 165 2.96 -63.60 39.23
C ASN A 165 1.66 -64.40 39.05
N TYR A 166 1.80 -65.58 38.47
CA TYR A 166 0.76 -66.59 38.35
C TYR A 166 0.46 -67.17 39.75
N LYS A 167 -0.78 -66.99 40.24
CA LYS A 167 -1.27 -67.60 41.50
C LYS A 167 -2.11 -68.86 41.24
N GLY A 168 -1.82 -69.61 40.18
CA GLY A 168 -2.45 -70.92 39.95
C GLY A 168 -1.80 -71.99 40.82
N LYS A 169 -2.50 -73.12 40.99
CA LYS A 169 -2.00 -74.28 41.74
C LYS A 169 -0.72 -74.83 41.06
N PRO A 170 0.24 -75.40 41.80
CA PRO A 170 1.46 -75.95 41.23
C PRO A 170 1.12 -77.05 40.21
N HIS A 171 1.76 -77.01 39.05
CA HIS A 171 1.72 -78.08 38.06
C HIS A 171 3.12 -78.70 37.93
N ASP A 172 3.19 -80.01 37.74
CA ASP A 172 4.43 -80.80 37.67
C ASP A 172 5.38 -80.40 36.53
N SER A 173 4.96 -79.52 35.62
CA SER A 173 5.78 -79.06 34.49
C SER A 173 6.79 -77.96 34.85
N HIS A 174 6.90 -77.56 36.11
CA HIS A 174 7.84 -76.55 36.59
C HIS A 174 8.62 -77.01 37.84
N VAL A 175 9.34 -78.12 37.71
CA VAL A 175 10.48 -78.51 38.56
C VAL A 175 11.71 -78.66 37.68
#